data_AF-A0A7Y7QWZ6-F1
#
_entry.id   AF-A0A7Y7QWZ6-F1
#
_cell.length_a   1.000
_cell.length_b   1.000
_cell.length_c   1.000
_cell.angle_alpha   90.00
_cell.angle_beta   90.00
_cell.angle_gamma   90.00
#
_symmetry.space_group_name_H-M   'P 1'
#
loop_
_entity.id
_entity.type
_entity.pdbx_description
1 polymer ?
#
loop_
_entity_poly.entity_id
_entity_poly.type
_entity_poly.pdbx_seq_one_letter_code
_entity_poly.pdbx_strand_id
1 'polypeptide(L)'
;MTVEEVQALGQAIRAEIGKAVVGHDTTVDLLLVALFAGGHVLLEGPPGTAKTLLAHSFAQTLGLDFGRIQFTPDLMPGDIIGANLFNFQTSTFTLTRGPIFTELLLADEINRTSPKTQAALLEAMQERTVTIDGESLALSSRFTVVATQNPIEQQGVYPLPEAQLDRFLFKQIVPYPTAEEERRIVAGHGARPSAMSPIDWGVETKADAATIEAAVATVAQVRLVDEVIDYIVALIRGTRGVADLESGASPRAGAMLAGAARARAALDGRDFVIPDDVKTLAPALLRHRLILSPAAEIGGRAIEDVVAQIIETIEAPR
;
A
#
# COMPACT_ATOMS: atom_id res chain seq x y z
N MET A 1 -2.08 12.43 21.27
CA MET A 1 -0.96 11.51 21.13
C MET A 1 0.27 12.33 20.76
N THR A 2 1.44 12.05 21.32
CA THR A 2 2.70 12.74 20.95
C THR A 2 3.42 11.95 19.84
N VAL A 3 4.46 12.54 19.26
CA VAL A 3 5.23 11.87 18.20
C VAL A 3 6.01 10.68 18.74
N GLU A 4 6.49 10.75 19.98
CA GLU A 4 7.16 9.65 20.67
C GLU A 4 6.20 8.47 20.89
N GLU A 5 4.92 8.74 21.19
CA GLU A 5 3.91 7.69 21.27
C GLU A 5 3.65 7.04 19.90
N VAL A 6 3.69 7.82 18.80
CA VAL A 6 3.55 7.28 17.43
C VAL A 6 4.75 6.41 17.07
N GLN A 7 5.96 6.83 17.42
CA GLN A 7 7.17 6.02 17.27
C GLN A 7 7.08 4.71 18.06
N ALA A 8 6.69 4.78 19.34
CA ALA A 8 6.55 3.61 20.20
C ALA A 8 5.51 2.62 19.63
N LEU A 9 4.37 3.13 19.14
CA LEU A 9 3.36 2.33 18.46
C LEU A 9 3.92 1.65 17.21
N GLY A 10 4.63 2.40 16.35
CA GLY A 10 5.25 1.84 15.16
C GLY A 10 6.29 0.76 15.46
N GLN A 11 7.07 0.92 16.54
CA GLN A 11 8.03 -0.11 16.98
C GLN A 11 7.33 -1.36 17.50
N ALA A 12 6.26 -1.19 18.30
CA ALA A 12 5.45 -2.31 18.78
C ALA A 12 4.83 -3.10 17.63
N ILE A 13 4.28 -2.42 16.61
CA ILE A 13 3.67 -3.07 15.45
C ILE A 13 4.72 -3.87 14.66
N ARG A 14 5.90 -3.30 14.42
CA ARG A 14 7.00 -4.02 13.73
C ARG A 14 7.41 -5.29 14.48
N ALA A 15 7.57 -5.18 15.79
CA ALA A 15 7.95 -6.32 16.62
C ALA A 15 6.92 -7.45 16.58
N GLU A 16 5.62 -7.13 16.59
CA GLU A 16 4.55 -8.11 16.49
C GLU A 16 4.51 -8.80 15.13
N ILE A 17 4.59 -8.03 14.03
CA ILE A 17 4.59 -8.61 12.68
C ILE A 17 5.81 -9.50 12.46
N GLY A 18 6.97 -9.12 13.03
CA GLY A 18 8.22 -9.90 12.97
C GLY A 18 8.14 -11.29 13.62
N LYS A 19 7.10 -11.57 14.43
CA LYS A 19 6.86 -12.93 14.97
C LYS A 19 6.36 -13.91 13.90
N ALA A 20 5.61 -13.42 12.93
CA ALA A 20 4.98 -14.23 11.89
C ALA A 20 5.69 -14.11 10.53
N VAL A 21 6.27 -12.94 10.24
CA VAL A 21 6.77 -12.59 8.92
C VAL A 21 8.26 -12.27 8.98
N VAL A 22 9.04 -12.87 8.08
CA VAL A 22 10.50 -12.78 8.05
C VAL A 22 10.97 -12.03 6.80
N GLY A 23 11.83 -11.02 6.96
CA GLY A 23 12.50 -10.35 5.83
C GLY A 23 11.66 -9.29 5.09
N HIS A 24 10.65 -8.73 5.76
CA HIS A 24 9.73 -7.75 5.15
C HIS A 24 9.75 -6.37 5.84
N ASP A 25 10.83 -6.02 6.54
CA ASP A 25 10.91 -4.78 7.33
C ASP A 25 10.57 -3.53 6.50
N THR A 26 11.14 -3.41 5.29
CA THR A 26 10.83 -2.31 4.36
C THR A 26 9.36 -2.28 3.97
N THR A 27 8.74 -3.43 3.73
CA THR A 27 7.32 -3.49 3.37
C THR A 27 6.43 -3.11 4.55
N VAL A 28 6.77 -3.54 5.77
CA VAL A 28 6.06 -3.14 7.00
C VAL A 28 6.16 -1.63 7.21
N ASP A 29 7.33 -1.03 7.01
CA ASP A 29 7.52 0.41 7.07
C ASP A 29 6.61 1.16 6.09
N LEU A 30 6.55 0.71 4.84
CA LEU A 30 5.70 1.33 3.82
C LEU A 30 4.21 1.15 4.11
N LEU A 31 3.80 0.02 4.69
CA LEU A 31 2.42 -0.21 5.13
C LEU A 31 2.03 0.73 6.29
N LEU A 32 2.91 0.91 7.28
CA LEU A 32 2.70 1.88 8.37
C LEU A 32 2.59 3.31 7.85
N VAL A 33 3.52 3.72 6.98
CA VAL A 33 3.50 5.05 6.34
C VAL A 33 2.22 5.24 5.53
N ALA A 34 1.81 4.23 4.75
CA ALA A 34 0.59 4.31 3.96
C ALA A 34 -0.68 4.39 4.81
N LEU A 35 -0.78 3.62 5.88
CA LEU A 35 -1.92 3.70 6.81
C LEU A 35 -2.04 5.11 7.38
N PHE A 36 -0.95 5.66 7.92
CA PHE A 36 -1.00 6.98 8.57
C PHE A 36 -1.11 8.14 7.58
N ALA A 37 -0.66 7.97 6.34
CA ALA A 37 -0.88 8.93 5.26
C ALA A 37 -2.23 8.75 4.54
N GLY A 38 -3.04 7.76 4.92
CA GLY A 38 -4.33 7.47 4.28
C GLY A 38 -4.20 6.99 2.83
N GLY A 39 -3.13 6.27 2.50
CA GLY A 39 -2.83 5.73 1.19
C GLY A 39 -3.04 4.21 1.08
N HIS A 40 -2.89 3.71 -0.15
CA HIS A 40 -2.98 2.28 -0.48
C HIS A 40 -1.62 1.76 -0.97
N VAL A 41 -1.38 0.47 -0.84
CA VAL A 41 -0.10 -0.15 -1.23
C VAL A 41 -0.32 -1.28 -2.24
N LEU A 42 0.50 -1.28 -3.28
CA LEU A 42 0.58 -2.37 -4.26
C LEU A 42 1.87 -3.18 -4.02
N LEU A 43 1.73 -4.47 -3.76
CA LEU A 43 2.83 -5.41 -3.54
C LEU A 43 3.02 -6.26 -4.80
N GLU A 44 4.15 -6.08 -5.47
CA GLU A 44 4.51 -6.87 -6.66
C GLU A 44 5.58 -7.90 -6.30
N GLY A 45 5.34 -9.17 -6.58
CA GLY A 45 6.35 -10.20 -6.34
C GLY A 45 5.83 -11.61 -6.58
N PRO A 46 6.72 -12.62 -6.64
CA PRO A 46 6.34 -13.98 -6.95
C PRO A 46 5.40 -14.59 -5.90
N PRO A 47 4.67 -15.67 -6.24
CA PRO A 47 3.84 -16.38 -5.27
C PRO A 47 4.70 -16.96 -4.14
N GLY A 48 4.11 -17.11 -2.95
CA GLY A 48 4.81 -17.72 -1.80
C GLY A 48 5.70 -16.77 -0.98
N THR A 49 5.79 -15.49 -1.31
CA THR A 49 6.59 -14.49 -0.54
C THR A 49 5.83 -13.88 0.65
N ALA A 50 5.00 -14.67 1.34
CA ALA A 50 4.26 -14.30 2.55
C ALA A 50 3.41 -12.99 2.51
N LYS A 51 3.09 -12.43 1.33
CA LYS A 51 2.32 -11.17 1.20
C LYS A 51 0.96 -11.20 1.90
N THR A 52 0.22 -12.31 1.74
CA THR A 52 -1.08 -12.53 2.39
C THR A 52 -0.94 -12.58 3.91
N LEU A 53 0.08 -13.30 4.42
CA LEU A 53 0.35 -13.38 5.86
C LEU A 53 0.77 -12.01 6.42
N LEU A 54 1.54 -11.24 5.67
CA LEU A 54 1.94 -9.88 6.02
C LEU A 54 0.74 -8.94 6.17
N ALA A 55 -0.15 -8.88 5.17
CA ALA A 55 -1.33 -8.03 5.24
C ALA A 55 -2.27 -8.42 6.40
N HIS A 56 -2.47 -9.73 6.61
CA HIS A 56 -3.29 -10.23 7.71
C HIS A 56 -2.65 -9.94 9.08
N SER A 57 -1.34 -10.15 9.23
CA SER A 57 -0.62 -9.85 10.47
C SER A 57 -0.65 -8.36 10.79
N PHE A 58 -0.54 -7.50 9.77
CA PHE A 58 -0.65 -6.06 9.90
C PHE A 58 -2.06 -5.65 10.41
N ALA A 59 -3.13 -6.18 9.80
CA ALA A 59 -4.49 -5.94 10.25
C ALA A 59 -4.74 -6.43 11.70
N GLN A 60 -4.31 -7.65 12.02
CA GLN A 60 -4.44 -8.24 13.36
C GLN A 60 -3.74 -7.39 14.43
N THR A 61 -2.52 -6.94 14.14
CA THR A 61 -1.72 -6.12 15.06
C THR A 61 -2.38 -4.77 15.32
N LEU A 62 -3.04 -4.20 14.32
CA LEU A 62 -3.72 -2.91 14.43
C LEU A 62 -5.17 -3.02 14.91
N GLY A 63 -5.71 -4.24 15.07
CA GLY A 63 -7.10 -4.46 15.44
C GLY A 63 -8.09 -3.99 14.36
N LEU A 64 -7.66 -3.98 13.10
CA LEU A 64 -8.48 -3.57 11.97
C LEU A 64 -9.39 -4.71 11.51
N ASP A 65 -10.62 -4.37 11.13
CA ASP A 65 -11.44 -5.31 10.38
C ASP A 65 -10.74 -5.66 9.06
N PHE A 66 -10.66 -6.96 8.76
CA PHE A 66 -9.88 -7.50 7.64
C PHE A 66 -10.77 -8.19 6.62
N GLY A 67 -10.77 -7.64 5.41
CA GLY A 67 -11.38 -8.25 4.23
C GLY A 67 -10.31 -8.83 3.30
N ARG A 68 -10.65 -9.94 2.63
CA ARG A 68 -9.80 -10.51 1.57
C ARG A 68 -10.64 -10.80 0.34
N ILE A 69 -10.16 -10.37 -0.81
CA ILE A 69 -10.72 -10.69 -2.13
C ILE A 69 -9.61 -11.33 -2.94
N GLN A 70 -9.87 -12.53 -3.44
CA GLN A 70 -9.05 -13.14 -4.47
C GLN A 70 -9.60 -12.68 -5.83
N PHE A 71 -8.79 -11.98 -6.61
CA PHE A 71 -9.19 -11.55 -7.93
C PHE A 71 -9.08 -12.73 -8.90
N THR A 72 -10.19 -13.02 -9.57
CA THR A 72 -10.30 -14.08 -10.57
C THR A 72 -10.90 -13.53 -11.86
N PRO A 73 -10.73 -14.22 -13.01
CA PRO A 73 -11.24 -13.75 -14.30
C PRO A 73 -12.76 -13.58 -14.36
N ASP A 74 -13.49 -14.32 -13.51
CA ASP A 74 -14.95 -14.33 -13.41
C ASP A 74 -15.50 -13.36 -12.35
N LEU A 75 -14.64 -12.72 -11.55
CA LEU A 75 -15.07 -11.78 -10.51
C LEU A 75 -15.78 -10.57 -11.13
N MET A 76 -16.97 -10.26 -10.62
CA MET A 76 -17.79 -9.15 -11.08
C MET A 76 -17.68 -7.93 -10.14
N PRO A 77 -17.97 -6.71 -10.61
CA PRO A 77 -17.98 -5.52 -9.75
C PRO A 77 -18.88 -5.67 -8.51
N GLY A 78 -20.04 -6.32 -8.66
CA GLY A 78 -20.98 -6.57 -7.57
C GLY A 78 -20.44 -7.50 -6.48
N ASP A 79 -19.49 -8.39 -6.81
CA ASP A 79 -18.85 -9.27 -5.82
C ASP A 79 -17.86 -8.49 -4.94
N ILE A 80 -17.42 -7.31 -5.39
CA ILE A 80 -16.52 -6.42 -4.66
C ILE A 80 -17.33 -5.41 -3.85
N ILE A 81 -18.19 -4.64 -4.51
CA ILE A 81 -18.91 -3.53 -3.87
C ILE A 81 -20.15 -4.01 -3.11
N GLY A 82 -20.74 -5.13 -3.51
CA GLY A 82 -22.03 -5.59 -3.02
C GLY A 82 -23.13 -5.45 -4.07
N ALA A 83 -24.29 -6.05 -3.77
CA ALA A 83 -25.44 -6.03 -4.65
C ALA A 83 -26.74 -6.19 -3.86
N ASN A 84 -27.85 -5.71 -4.41
CA ASN A 84 -29.18 -6.03 -3.92
C ASN A 84 -29.58 -7.43 -4.37
N LEU A 85 -29.67 -8.35 -3.42
CA LEU A 85 -30.09 -9.72 -3.68
C LEU A 85 -31.59 -9.85 -3.40
N PHE A 86 -32.32 -10.47 -4.32
CA PHE A 86 -33.73 -10.76 -4.12
C PHE A 86 -33.89 -11.92 -3.13
N ASN A 87 -34.52 -11.65 -1.99
CA ASN A 87 -34.85 -12.68 -1.02
C ASN A 87 -36.20 -13.30 -1.38
N PHE A 88 -36.18 -14.55 -1.86
CA PHE A 88 -37.38 -15.28 -2.27
C PHE A 88 -38.37 -15.54 -1.11
N GLN A 89 -37.92 -15.56 0.14
CA GLN A 89 -38.80 -15.80 1.30
C GLN A 89 -39.62 -14.57 1.65
N THR A 90 -39.02 -13.39 1.56
CA THR A 90 -39.68 -12.11 1.90
C THR A 90 -40.21 -11.37 0.67
N SER A 91 -39.84 -11.82 -0.53
CA SER A 91 -40.10 -11.10 -1.80
C SER A 91 -39.59 -9.65 -1.79
N THR A 92 -38.48 -9.41 -1.08
CA THR A 92 -37.84 -8.08 -0.98
C THR A 92 -36.40 -8.16 -1.48
N PHE A 93 -35.92 -7.05 -2.05
CA PHE A 93 -34.50 -6.88 -2.30
C PHE A 93 -33.80 -6.50 -0.98
N THR A 94 -32.73 -7.21 -0.64
CA THR A 94 -31.88 -6.92 0.51
C THR A 94 -30.48 -6.59 0.02
N LEU A 95 -29.95 -5.45 0.47
CA LEU A 95 -28.58 -5.06 0.18
C LEU A 95 -27.60 -5.99 0.91
N THR A 96 -26.81 -6.71 0.13
CA THR A 96 -25.65 -7.47 0.64
C THR A 96 -24.40 -6.65 0.39
N ARG A 97 -23.79 -6.17 1.48
CA ARG A 97 -22.51 -5.44 1.44
C ARG A 97 -21.40 -6.35 0.95
N GLY A 98 -20.59 -5.84 0.02
CA GLY A 98 -19.42 -6.56 -0.47
C GLY A 98 -18.23 -6.54 0.50
N PRO A 99 -17.18 -7.31 0.21
CA PRO A 99 -15.97 -7.41 1.04
C PRO A 99 -15.17 -6.11 1.20
N ILE A 100 -15.44 -5.07 0.40
CA ILE A 100 -14.78 -3.75 0.58
C ILE A 100 -15.24 -3.00 1.83
N PHE A 101 -16.37 -3.40 2.45
CA PHE A 101 -16.87 -2.78 3.67
C PHE A 101 -16.11 -3.28 4.90
N THR A 102 -14.81 -2.96 4.92
CA THR A 102 -13.84 -3.35 5.94
C THR A 102 -12.88 -2.18 6.20
N GLU A 103 -11.88 -2.37 7.04
CA GLU A 103 -10.85 -1.35 7.29
C GLU A 103 -9.55 -1.64 6.54
N LEU A 104 -9.10 -2.89 6.51
CA LEU A 104 -8.00 -3.32 5.66
C LEU A 104 -8.47 -4.38 4.67
N LEU A 105 -8.37 -4.05 3.39
CA LEU A 105 -8.70 -4.97 2.31
C LEU A 105 -7.43 -5.51 1.65
N LEU A 106 -7.24 -6.83 1.70
CA LEU A 106 -6.28 -7.52 0.84
C LEU A 106 -6.94 -7.86 -0.50
N ALA A 107 -6.48 -7.22 -1.57
CA ALA A 107 -6.87 -7.50 -2.95
C ALA A 107 -5.80 -8.37 -3.63
N ASP A 108 -5.93 -9.68 -3.50
CA ASP A 108 -4.95 -10.62 -4.03
C ASP A 108 -5.07 -10.75 -5.55
N GLU A 109 -3.93 -10.63 -6.24
CA GLU A 109 -3.78 -10.81 -7.68
C GLU A 109 -4.70 -9.90 -8.53
N ILE A 110 -4.73 -8.61 -8.19
CA ILE A 110 -5.62 -7.60 -8.81
C ILE A 110 -5.56 -7.56 -10.35
N ASN A 111 -4.43 -7.99 -10.93
CA ASN A 111 -4.24 -8.11 -12.37
C ASN A 111 -4.95 -9.31 -13.01
N ARG A 112 -5.62 -10.20 -12.28
CA ARG A 112 -6.31 -11.40 -12.82
C ARG A 112 -7.79 -11.20 -13.14
N THR A 113 -8.31 -9.97 -13.06
CA THR A 113 -9.71 -9.66 -13.38
C THR A 113 -9.84 -8.59 -14.46
N SER A 114 -11.05 -8.46 -15.03
CA SER A 114 -11.33 -7.49 -16.07
C SER A 114 -11.11 -6.02 -15.62
N PRO A 115 -10.76 -5.10 -16.54
CA PRO A 115 -10.61 -3.68 -16.21
C PRO A 115 -11.86 -3.05 -15.56
N LYS A 116 -13.05 -3.56 -15.88
CA LYS A 116 -14.32 -3.09 -15.29
C LYS A 116 -14.41 -3.42 -13.80
N THR A 117 -13.99 -4.63 -13.42
CA THR A 117 -13.96 -5.09 -12.02
C THR A 117 -12.85 -4.38 -11.24
N GLN A 118 -11.68 -4.19 -11.84
CA GLN A 118 -10.61 -3.37 -11.26
C GLN A 118 -11.08 -1.93 -10.98
N ALA A 119 -11.78 -1.31 -11.93
CA ALA A 119 -12.27 0.05 -11.80
C ALA A 119 -13.21 0.23 -10.60
N ALA A 120 -14.06 -0.76 -10.29
CA ALA A 120 -14.96 -0.69 -9.14
C ALA A 120 -14.22 -0.58 -7.80
N LEU A 121 -13.14 -1.37 -7.61
CA LEU A 121 -12.30 -1.24 -6.42
C LEU A 121 -11.55 0.10 -6.38
N LEU A 122 -11.02 0.53 -7.52
CA LEU A 122 -10.22 1.75 -7.61
C LEU A 122 -11.03 3.03 -7.43
N GLU A 123 -12.29 3.02 -7.85
CA GLU A 123 -13.26 4.07 -7.56
C GLU A 123 -13.55 4.11 -6.06
N ALA A 124 -13.82 2.96 -5.44
CA ALA A 124 -14.03 2.84 -4.00
C ALA A 124 -12.83 3.35 -3.18
N MET A 125 -11.60 3.09 -3.63
CA MET A 125 -10.37 3.61 -3.03
C MET A 125 -10.32 5.15 -3.06
N GLN A 126 -10.72 5.76 -4.18
CA GLN A 126 -10.60 7.21 -4.38
C GLN A 126 -11.73 7.98 -3.70
N GLU A 127 -12.97 7.52 -3.84
CA GLU A 127 -14.17 8.21 -3.36
C GLU A 127 -14.50 7.88 -1.89
N ARG A 128 -13.92 6.79 -1.36
CA ARG A 128 -14.23 6.23 -0.03
C ARG A 128 -15.73 6.01 0.21
N THR A 129 -16.49 5.87 -0.87
CA THR A 129 -17.93 5.72 -0.90
C THR A 129 -18.25 4.89 -2.14
N VAL A 130 -19.25 4.01 -2.04
CA VAL A 130 -19.78 3.28 -3.19
C VAL A 130 -21.27 3.54 -3.32
N THR A 131 -21.77 3.56 -4.56
CA THR A 131 -23.20 3.72 -4.82
C THR A 131 -23.77 2.42 -5.38
N ILE A 132 -24.78 1.87 -4.70
CA ILE A 132 -25.45 0.62 -5.08
C ILE A 132 -26.93 0.93 -5.25
N ASP A 133 -27.44 0.78 -6.46
CA ASP A 133 -28.84 1.07 -6.84
C ASP A 133 -29.36 2.44 -6.35
N GLY A 134 -28.49 3.45 -6.39
CA GLY A 134 -28.81 4.83 -6.01
C GLY A 134 -28.62 5.16 -4.52
N GLU A 135 -28.28 4.19 -3.67
CA GLU A 135 -27.90 4.42 -2.28
C GLU A 135 -26.37 4.55 -2.16
N SER A 136 -25.90 5.69 -1.65
CA SER A 136 -24.48 5.93 -1.38
C SER A 136 -24.10 5.44 0.02
N LEU A 137 -23.11 4.56 0.08
CA LEU A 137 -22.64 3.88 1.27
C LEU A 137 -21.18 4.25 1.51
N ALA A 138 -20.91 4.93 2.63
CA ALA A 138 -19.55 5.30 3.01
C ALA A 138 -18.74 4.07 3.45
N LEU A 139 -17.46 4.05 3.07
CA LEU A 139 -16.48 3.11 3.60
C LEU A 139 -15.89 3.64 4.91
N SER A 140 -15.14 2.80 5.62
CA SER A 140 -14.42 3.24 6.81
C SER A 140 -13.48 4.40 6.49
N SER A 141 -13.35 5.36 7.42
CA SER A 141 -12.33 6.42 7.35
C SER A 141 -10.91 5.84 7.34
N ARG A 142 -10.74 4.62 7.86
CA ARG A 142 -9.50 3.84 7.90
C ARG A 142 -9.36 2.87 6.72
N PHE A 143 -10.22 2.95 5.71
CA PHE A 143 -10.18 2.03 4.57
C PHE A 143 -8.84 2.11 3.81
N THR A 144 -8.03 1.07 3.96
CA THR A 144 -6.74 0.89 3.31
C THR A 144 -6.78 -0.38 2.47
N VAL A 145 -6.15 -0.33 1.30
CA VAL A 145 -6.08 -1.46 0.36
C VAL A 145 -4.63 -1.87 0.24
N VAL A 146 -4.37 -3.15 0.47
CA VAL A 146 -3.12 -3.82 0.14
C VAL A 146 -3.42 -4.71 -1.05
N ALA A 147 -3.03 -4.29 -2.25
CA ALA A 147 -3.20 -5.08 -3.46
C ALA A 147 -1.95 -5.91 -3.73
N THR A 148 -2.08 -7.11 -4.29
CA THR A 148 -0.94 -7.92 -4.74
C THR A 148 -0.98 -8.16 -6.24
N GLN A 149 0.19 -8.25 -6.86
CA GLN A 149 0.36 -8.62 -8.26
C GLN A 149 1.50 -9.63 -8.42
N ASN A 150 1.26 -10.62 -9.26
CA ASN A 150 2.26 -11.59 -9.66
C ASN A 150 2.80 -11.23 -11.06
N PRO A 151 4.09 -10.88 -11.20
CA PRO A 151 4.66 -10.47 -12.49
C PRO A 151 4.90 -11.64 -13.46
N ILE A 152 4.87 -12.90 -12.98
CA ILE A 152 5.26 -14.08 -13.77
C ILE A 152 4.07 -14.65 -14.56
N GLU A 153 2.83 -14.30 -14.19
CA GLU A 153 1.63 -14.91 -14.76
C GLU A 153 1.32 -14.34 -16.15
N GLN A 154 1.35 -15.18 -17.19
CA GLN A 154 1.24 -14.75 -18.59
C GLN A 154 -0.17 -14.91 -19.19
N GLN A 155 -1.08 -15.62 -18.53
CA GLN A 155 -2.41 -15.91 -19.05
C GLN A 155 -3.50 -15.28 -18.18
N GLY A 156 -4.48 -14.64 -18.83
CA GLY A 156 -5.62 -14.05 -18.12
C GLY A 156 -5.26 -12.86 -17.25
N VAL A 157 -4.14 -12.17 -17.54
CA VAL A 157 -3.71 -10.97 -16.83
C VAL A 157 -4.07 -9.69 -17.58
N TYR A 158 -4.60 -8.73 -16.85
CA TYR A 158 -4.97 -7.39 -17.29
C TYR A 158 -4.13 -6.40 -16.48
N PRO A 159 -3.08 -5.79 -17.09
CA PRO A 159 -2.26 -4.83 -16.37
C PRO A 159 -3.10 -3.62 -15.97
N LEU A 160 -2.82 -3.08 -14.78
CA LEU A 160 -3.45 -1.84 -14.35
C LEU A 160 -2.90 -0.69 -15.22
N PRO A 161 -3.78 0.09 -15.89
CA PRO A 161 -3.37 1.33 -16.53
C PRO A 161 -2.68 2.27 -15.54
N GLU A 162 -1.76 3.11 -16.02
CA GLU A 162 -0.99 4.05 -15.19
C GLU A 162 -1.88 4.99 -14.37
N ALA A 163 -2.97 5.47 -14.97
CA ALA A 163 -3.96 6.30 -14.29
C ALA A 163 -4.59 5.58 -13.07
N GLN A 164 -4.65 4.26 -13.11
CA GLN A 164 -5.10 3.41 -12.00
C GLN A 164 -4.01 3.19 -10.97
N LEU A 165 -2.78 2.90 -11.42
CA LEU A 165 -1.62 2.74 -10.55
C LEU A 165 -1.35 4.00 -9.72
N ASP A 166 -1.55 5.19 -10.28
CA ASP A 166 -1.30 6.46 -9.57
C ASP A 166 -2.24 6.67 -8.34
N ARG A 167 -3.28 5.84 -8.16
CA ARG A 167 -4.11 5.79 -6.93
C ARG A 167 -3.43 5.08 -5.75
N PHE A 168 -2.42 4.24 -5.99
CA PHE A 168 -1.63 3.61 -4.93
C PHE A 168 -0.54 4.56 -4.46
N LEU A 169 -0.38 4.73 -3.15
CA LEU A 169 0.71 5.53 -2.59
C LEU A 169 2.07 4.92 -2.93
N PHE A 170 2.22 3.62 -2.69
CA PHE A 170 3.45 2.89 -2.97
C PHE A 170 3.20 1.67 -3.85
N LYS A 171 4.15 1.40 -4.75
CA LYS A 171 4.34 0.08 -5.35
C LYS A 171 5.64 -0.50 -4.80
N GLN A 172 5.54 -1.54 -3.97
CA GLN A 172 6.69 -2.21 -3.37
C GLN A 172 6.97 -3.54 -4.06
N ILE A 173 8.20 -3.71 -4.54
CA ILE A 173 8.69 -4.99 -5.06
C ILE A 173 9.09 -5.87 -3.87
N VAL A 174 8.57 -7.09 -3.85
CA VAL A 174 8.80 -8.10 -2.81
C VAL A 174 9.56 -9.25 -3.44
N PRO A 175 10.89 -9.31 -3.31
CA PRO A 175 11.70 -10.40 -3.88
C PRO A 175 11.52 -11.71 -3.09
N TYR A 176 12.12 -12.78 -3.59
CA TYR A 176 12.32 -13.98 -2.77
C TYR A 176 13.21 -13.66 -1.55
N PRO A 177 12.98 -14.33 -0.41
CA PRO A 177 13.81 -14.15 0.78
C PRO A 177 15.27 -14.56 0.51
N THR A 178 16.18 -13.99 1.27
CA THR A 178 17.58 -14.46 1.32
C THR A 178 17.65 -15.87 1.91
N ALA A 179 18.75 -16.59 1.66
CA ALA A 179 18.93 -17.94 2.18
C ALA A 179 18.76 -18.06 3.71
N GLU A 180 19.18 -17.04 4.48
CA GLU A 180 19.02 -17.06 5.94
C GLU A 180 17.57 -16.76 6.38
N GLU A 181 16.87 -15.89 5.66
CA GLU A 181 15.43 -15.65 5.86
C GLU A 181 14.62 -16.89 5.50
N GLU A 182 14.93 -17.52 4.38
CA GLU A 182 14.29 -18.76 3.93
C GLU A 182 14.54 -19.90 4.92
N ARG A 183 15.77 -20.03 5.43
CA ARG A 183 16.09 -20.99 6.51
C ARG A 183 15.23 -20.76 7.75
N ARG A 184 15.04 -19.51 8.17
CA ARG A 184 14.16 -19.16 9.30
C ARG A 184 12.70 -19.50 9.01
N ILE A 185 12.21 -19.21 7.79
CA ILE A 185 10.86 -19.56 7.36
C ILE A 185 10.66 -21.08 7.43
N VAL A 186 11.56 -21.87 6.84
CA VAL A 186 11.49 -23.34 6.85
C VAL A 186 11.57 -23.89 8.27
N ALA A 187 12.46 -23.37 9.13
CA ALA A 187 12.57 -23.78 10.51
C ALA A 187 11.29 -23.48 11.34
N GLY A 188 10.63 -22.34 11.08
CA GLY A 188 9.40 -21.95 11.76
C GLY A 188 8.16 -22.69 11.27
N HIS A 189 8.07 -22.96 9.96
CA HIS A 189 6.90 -23.58 9.32
C HIS A 189 6.96 -25.12 9.30
N GLY A 190 8.15 -25.73 9.29
CA GLY A 190 8.32 -27.18 9.16
C GLY A 190 7.75 -28.02 10.31
N ALA A 191 7.37 -27.38 11.42
CA ALA A 191 6.83 -28.04 12.61
C ALA A 191 5.33 -27.78 12.86
N ARG A 192 4.62 -27.06 11.98
CA ARG A 192 3.26 -26.56 12.25
C ARG A 192 2.29 -26.75 11.05
N PRO A 193 0.96 -26.77 11.27
CA PRO A 193 -0.03 -26.97 10.20
C PRO A 193 0.03 -25.89 9.11
N SER A 194 -0.42 -26.26 7.90
CA SER A 194 -0.29 -25.49 6.65
C SER A 194 -1.15 -24.21 6.52
N ALA A 195 -1.94 -23.86 7.53
CA ALA A 195 -2.78 -22.65 7.53
C ALA A 195 -2.82 -22.01 8.91
N MET A 196 -1.75 -21.30 9.27
CA MET A 196 -1.69 -20.53 10.51
C MET A 196 -2.18 -19.10 10.28
N SER A 197 -3.09 -18.66 11.14
CA SER A 197 -3.42 -17.26 11.30
C SER A 197 -2.29 -16.52 12.02
N PRO A 198 -2.19 -15.18 11.93
CA PRO A 198 -1.23 -14.40 12.71
C PRO A 198 -1.31 -14.68 14.22
N ILE A 199 -2.51 -14.97 14.74
CA ILE A 199 -2.72 -15.29 16.16
C ILE A 199 -1.96 -16.57 16.55
N ASP A 200 -1.90 -17.57 15.66
CA ASP A 200 -1.15 -18.82 15.89
C ASP A 200 0.37 -18.59 15.94
N TRP A 201 0.84 -17.47 15.38
CA TRP A 201 2.22 -17.00 15.48
C TRP A 201 2.47 -16.13 16.73
N GLY A 202 1.44 -15.91 17.56
CA GLY A 202 1.53 -15.07 18.76
C GLY A 202 1.53 -13.58 18.45
N VAL A 203 0.98 -13.19 17.30
CA VAL A 203 0.73 -11.79 16.94
C VAL A 203 -0.43 -11.27 17.78
N GLU A 204 -0.16 -10.24 18.58
CA GLU A 204 -1.14 -9.59 19.44
C GLU A 204 -1.57 -8.24 18.88
N THR A 205 -2.80 -7.85 19.19
CA THR A 205 -3.31 -6.51 18.88
C THR A 205 -2.65 -5.47 19.78
N LYS A 206 -2.09 -4.41 19.18
CA LYS A 206 -1.37 -3.30 19.85
C LYS A 206 -2.01 -1.94 19.62
N ALA A 207 -2.99 -1.83 18.72
CA ALA A 207 -3.72 -0.62 18.46
C ALA A 207 -5.23 -0.88 18.42
N ASP A 208 -6.00 0.18 18.56
CA ASP A 208 -7.43 0.21 18.29
C ASP A 208 -7.76 1.40 17.37
N ALA A 209 -9.04 1.48 16.98
CA ALA A 209 -9.58 2.56 16.16
C ALA A 209 -9.20 3.97 16.65
N ALA A 210 -9.32 4.22 17.96
CA ALA A 210 -9.05 5.53 18.56
C ALA A 210 -7.55 5.87 18.54
N THR A 211 -6.70 4.88 18.80
CA THR A 211 -5.24 5.02 18.76
C THR A 211 -4.77 5.35 17.34
N ILE A 212 -5.31 4.67 16.33
CA ILE A 212 -4.97 4.92 14.92
C ILE A 212 -5.41 6.31 14.50
N GLU A 213 -6.64 6.73 14.85
CA GLU A 213 -7.13 8.09 14.55
C GLU A 213 -6.26 9.16 15.22
N ALA A 214 -5.85 8.95 16.47
CA ALA A 214 -4.96 9.86 17.17
C ALA A 214 -3.56 9.92 16.51
N ALA A 215 -3.03 8.80 16.04
CA ALA A 215 -1.77 8.75 15.32
C ALA A 215 -1.85 9.49 13.98
N VAL A 216 -2.90 9.28 13.19
CA VAL A 216 -3.16 10.00 11.92
C VAL A 216 -3.26 11.51 12.15
N ALA A 217 -4.01 11.93 13.19
CA ALA A 217 -4.13 13.35 13.55
C ALA A 217 -2.78 13.97 13.94
N THR A 218 -1.94 13.21 14.65
CA THR A 218 -0.58 13.65 15.04
C THR A 218 0.33 13.78 13.82
N VAL A 219 0.28 12.79 12.90
CA VAL A 219 1.03 12.81 11.64
C VAL A 219 0.67 14.04 10.79
N ALA A 220 -0.60 14.42 10.74
CA ALA A 220 -1.03 15.62 10.03
C ALA A 220 -0.41 16.91 10.58
N GLN A 221 -0.03 16.94 11.86
CA GLN A 221 0.59 18.10 12.52
C GLN A 221 2.11 18.19 12.35
N VAL A 222 2.79 17.11 11.92
CA VAL A 222 4.24 17.09 11.70
C VAL A 222 4.66 18.19 10.72
N ARG A 223 5.58 19.05 11.12
CA ARG A 223 6.00 20.21 10.35
C ARG A 223 6.72 19.81 9.08
N LEU A 224 6.24 20.33 7.95
CA LEU A 224 6.95 20.31 6.67
C LEU A 224 7.48 21.71 6.41
N VAL A 225 8.80 21.87 6.41
CA VAL A 225 9.45 23.18 6.21
C VAL A 225 9.55 23.51 4.72
N ASP A 226 9.58 24.80 4.39
CA ASP A 226 9.57 25.29 3.02
C ASP A 226 10.73 24.70 2.20
N GLU A 227 11.91 24.50 2.80
CA GLU A 227 13.06 23.90 2.15
C GLU A 227 12.80 22.44 1.71
N VAL A 228 12.05 21.68 2.51
CA VAL A 228 11.66 20.30 2.17
C VAL A 228 10.52 20.30 1.16
N ILE A 229 9.61 21.27 1.21
CA ILE A 229 8.57 21.45 0.18
C ILE A 229 9.24 21.71 -1.17
N ASP A 230 10.17 22.66 -1.21
CA ASP A 230 10.94 22.99 -2.40
C ASP A 230 11.74 21.80 -2.91
N TYR A 231 12.33 21.01 -2.00
CA TYR A 231 13.01 19.76 -2.36
C TYR A 231 12.07 18.74 -3.01
N ILE A 232 10.89 18.49 -2.42
CA ILE A 232 9.88 17.60 -3.00
C ILE A 232 9.46 18.10 -4.39
N VAL A 233 9.20 19.40 -4.52
CA VAL A 233 8.81 20.01 -5.80
C VAL A 233 9.93 19.88 -6.83
N ALA A 234 11.18 20.15 -6.45
CA ALA A 234 12.34 19.98 -7.31
C ALA A 234 12.48 18.54 -7.77
N LEU A 235 12.33 17.57 -6.87
CA LEU A 235 12.38 16.14 -7.16
C LEU A 235 11.33 15.72 -8.19
N ILE A 236 10.07 16.08 -7.95
CA ILE A 236 8.97 15.78 -8.88
C ILE A 236 9.16 16.47 -10.22
N ARG A 237 9.57 17.75 -10.24
CA ARG A 237 9.84 18.47 -11.50
C ARG A 237 11.03 17.87 -12.25
N GLY A 238 12.05 17.41 -11.54
CA GLY A 238 13.24 16.76 -12.10
C GLY A 238 12.86 15.54 -12.94
N THR A 239 11.88 14.74 -12.51
CA THR A 239 11.38 13.59 -13.29
C THR A 239 10.84 13.96 -14.67
N ARG A 240 10.48 15.21 -14.92
CA ARG A 240 9.93 15.67 -16.22
C ARG A 240 11.03 16.21 -17.16
N GLY A 241 12.26 16.32 -16.67
CA GLY A 241 13.40 16.85 -17.43
C GLY A 241 14.44 15.80 -17.83
N VAL A 242 14.27 14.53 -17.43
CA VAL A 242 15.21 13.45 -17.74
C VAL A 242 14.84 12.81 -19.08
N ALA A 243 15.82 12.68 -19.98
CA ALA A 243 15.62 12.10 -21.32
C ALA A 243 15.25 10.61 -21.31
N ASP A 244 15.60 9.89 -20.23
CA ASP A 244 15.25 8.48 -20.03
C ASP A 244 13.77 8.28 -19.71
N LEU A 245 12.99 9.36 -19.52
CA LEU A 245 11.57 9.32 -19.20
C LEU A 245 10.73 9.92 -20.32
N GLU A 246 9.73 9.18 -20.78
CA GLU A 246 8.67 9.69 -21.67
C GLU A 246 7.67 10.54 -20.88
N SER A 247 7.34 10.10 -19.66
CA SER A 247 6.43 10.81 -18.77
C SER A 247 6.94 10.80 -17.34
N GLY A 248 7.01 12.00 -16.74
CA GLY A 248 7.42 12.20 -15.35
C GLY A 248 6.23 12.22 -14.38
N ALA A 249 6.54 12.28 -13.09
CA ALA A 249 5.55 12.23 -12.03
C ALA A 249 4.66 13.49 -11.99
N SER A 250 3.39 13.32 -11.67
CA SER A 250 2.40 14.41 -11.60
C SER A 250 2.52 15.23 -10.30
N PRO A 251 1.90 16.43 -10.21
CA PRO A 251 1.86 17.19 -8.94
C PRO A 251 1.21 16.40 -7.79
N ARG A 252 0.30 15.46 -8.09
CA ARG A 252 -0.30 14.56 -7.11
C ARG A 252 0.76 13.74 -6.39
N ALA A 253 1.77 13.26 -7.10
CA ALA A 253 2.89 12.51 -6.52
C ALA A 253 3.63 13.33 -5.44
N GLY A 254 3.82 14.64 -5.66
CA GLY A 254 4.44 15.53 -4.68
C GLY A 254 3.61 15.70 -3.41
N ALA A 255 2.30 15.90 -3.56
CA ALA A 255 1.40 15.98 -2.41
C ALA A 255 1.35 14.68 -1.60
N MET A 256 1.33 13.53 -2.29
CA MET A 256 1.37 12.21 -1.66
C MET A 256 2.70 11.96 -0.94
N LEU A 257 3.82 12.35 -1.55
CA LEU A 257 5.15 12.23 -0.96
C LEU A 257 5.29 13.11 0.29
N ALA A 258 4.72 14.31 0.28
CA ALA A 258 4.69 15.20 1.45
C ALA A 258 3.93 14.58 2.64
N GLY A 259 2.74 14.00 2.40
CA GLY A 259 1.97 13.31 3.43
C GLY A 259 2.69 12.06 3.96
N ALA A 260 3.31 11.29 3.06
CA ALA A 260 4.08 10.11 3.44
C ALA A 260 5.35 10.45 4.23
N ALA A 261 6.04 11.55 3.87
CA ALA A 261 7.23 12.00 4.59
C ALA A 261 6.90 12.47 6.02
N ARG A 262 5.73 13.09 6.24
CA ARG A 262 5.22 13.39 7.59
C ARG A 262 4.99 12.12 8.41
N ALA A 263 4.38 11.11 7.81
CA ALA A 263 4.15 9.82 8.48
C ALA A 263 5.48 9.13 8.85
N ARG A 264 6.47 9.17 7.96
CA ARG A 264 7.81 8.63 8.22
C ARG A 264 8.51 9.36 9.35
N ALA A 265 8.53 10.69 9.33
CA ALA A 265 9.11 11.51 10.39
C ALA A 265 8.46 11.20 11.76
N ALA A 266 7.13 11.06 11.80
CA ALA A 266 6.43 10.72 13.04
C ALA A 266 6.80 9.32 13.56
N LEU A 267 6.88 8.32 12.67
CA LEU A 267 7.31 6.96 13.00
C LEU A 267 8.75 6.91 13.52
N ASP A 268 9.58 7.91 13.19
CA ASP A 268 10.94 8.09 13.67
C ASP A 268 11.03 8.98 14.92
N GLY A 269 9.90 9.42 15.49
CA GLY A 269 9.88 10.24 16.70
C GLY A 269 10.14 11.74 16.45
N ARG A 270 10.06 12.21 15.20
CA ARG A 270 10.33 13.60 14.82
C ARG A 270 9.06 14.35 14.44
N ASP A 271 8.89 15.54 15.01
CA ASP A 271 7.79 16.46 14.70
C ASP A 271 8.07 17.35 13.47
N PHE A 272 9.17 17.11 12.75
CA PHE A 272 9.49 17.75 11.48
C PHE A 272 10.08 16.76 10.47
N VAL A 273 9.79 16.99 9.20
CA VAL A 273 10.32 16.21 8.08
C VAL A 273 11.73 16.65 7.71
N ILE A 274 12.61 15.68 7.40
CA ILE A 274 13.94 15.93 6.83
C ILE A 274 14.02 15.41 5.39
N PRO A 275 14.97 15.87 4.56
CA PRO A 275 15.10 15.41 3.18
C PRO A 275 15.28 13.89 3.05
N ASP A 276 15.90 13.23 4.03
CA ASP A 276 16.11 11.78 4.01
C ASP A 276 14.79 10.97 4.07
N ASP A 277 13.75 11.52 4.72
CA ASP A 277 12.40 10.93 4.70
C ASP A 277 11.86 10.86 3.28
N VAL A 278 12.06 11.94 2.52
CA VAL A 278 11.63 12.07 1.14
C VAL A 278 12.41 11.11 0.25
N LYS A 279 13.73 11.06 0.40
CA LYS A 279 14.62 10.18 -0.38
C LYS A 279 14.28 8.71 -0.17
N THR A 280 14.05 8.30 1.07
CA THR A 280 13.75 6.91 1.42
C THR A 280 12.45 6.43 0.79
N LEU A 281 11.43 7.30 0.72
CA LEU A 281 10.11 6.96 0.20
C LEU A 281 9.98 7.12 -1.32
N ALA A 282 10.80 7.96 -1.93
CA ALA A 282 10.71 8.30 -3.35
C ALA A 282 10.76 7.09 -4.30
N PRO A 283 11.62 6.07 -4.13
CA PRO A 283 11.64 4.91 -5.02
C PRO A 283 10.31 4.15 -5.07
N ALA A 284 9.74 3.81 -3.91
CA ALA A 284 8.48 3.08 -3.82
C ALA A 284 7.29 3.91 -4.30
N LEU A 285 7.36 5.24 -4.17
CA LEU A 285 6.32 6.16 -4.62
C LEU A 285 6.38 6.42 -6.13
N LEU A 286 7.59 6.57 -6.69
CA LEU A 286 7.74 7.00 -8.08
C LEU A 286 7.74 5.85 -9.08
N ARG A 287 8.08 4.60 -8.69
CA ARG A 287 8.29 3.53 -9.68
C ARG A 287 7.12 3.26 -10.61
N HIS A 288 5.89 3.50 -10.17
CA HIS A 288 4.66 3.28 -10.96
C HIS A 288 4.05 4.58 -11.48
N ARG A 289 4.79 5.68 -11.40
CA ARG A 289 4.38 7.02 -11.83
C ARG A 289 5.29 7.61 -12.90
N LEU A 290 6.29 6.83 -13.32
CA LEU A 290 7.27 7.19 -14.33
C LEU A 290 7.17 6.20 -15.48
N ILE A 291 7.24 6.71 -16.70
CA ILE A 291 7.26 5.91 -17.92
C ILE A 291 8.62 6.11 -18.56
N LEU A 292 9.34 5.01 -18.81
CA LEU A 292 10.63 5.06 -19.51
C LEU A 292 10.41 5.47 -20.97
N SER A 293 11.38 6.20 -21.52
CA SER A 293 11.38 6.45 -22.97
C SER A 293 11.69 5.15 -23.72
N PRO A 294 11.21 4.98 -24.97
CA PRO A 294 11.51 3.78 -25.76
C PRO A 294 13.01 3.49 -25.90
N ALA A 295 13.84 4.54 -25.94
CA ALA A 295 15.29 4.40 -25.98
C ALA A 295 15.88 3.82 -24.68
N ALA A 296 15.37 4.27 -23.52
CA ALA A 296 15.79 3.76 -22.22
C ALA A 296 15.32 2.32 -21.99
N GLU A 297 14.11 1.98 -22.43
CA GLU A 297 13.61 0.59 -22.38
C GLU A 297 14.46 -0.35 -23.23
N ILE A 298 14.79 0.03 -24.48
CA ILE A 298 15.66 -0.76 -25.35
C ILE A 298 17.07 -0.90 -24.75
N GLY A 299 17.54 0.13 -24.06
CA GLY A 299 18.80 0.12 -23.32
C GLY A 299 18.79 -0.75 -22.06
N GLY A 300 17.64 -1.33 -21.68
CA GLY A 300 17.48 -2.17 -20.50
C GLY A 300 17.57 -1.40 -19.18
N ARG A 301 17.30 -0.08 -19.20
CA ARG A 301 17.41 0.75 -18.01
C ARG A 301 16.23 0.51 -17.06
N ALA A 302 16.49 0.37 -15.77
CA ALA A 302 15.43 0.24 -14.78
C ALA A 302 14.94 1.61 -14.28
N ILE A 303 13.65 1.72 -13.94
CA ILE A 303 13.07 2.93 -13.37
C ILE A 303 13.75 3.27 -12.04
N GLU A 304 14.09 2.26 -11.25
CA GLU A 304 14.82 2.39 -9.98
C GLU A 304 16.14 3.16 -10.16
N ASP A 305 16.90 2.86 -11.22
CA ASP A 305 18.18 3.52 -11.49
C ASP A 305 17.98 4.99 -11.87
N VAL A 306 16.92 5.28 -12.63
CA VAL A 306 16.56 6.65 -13.01
C VAL A 306 16.15 7.46 -11.79
N VAL A 307 15.33 6.87 -10.90
CA VAL A 307 14.91 7.53 -9.65
C VAL A 307 16.11 7.77 -8.74
N ALA A 308 17.01 6.79 -8.59
CA ALA A 308 18.23 6.94 -7.80
C ALA A 308 19.09 8.10 -8.35
N GLN A 309 19.29 8.16 -9.66
CA GLN A 309 20.04 9.24 -10.31
C GLN A 309 19.40 10.62 -10.06
N ILE A 310 18.07 10.72 -10.14
CA ILE A 310 17.34 11.97 -9.87
C ILE A 310 17.54 12.42 -8.42
N ILE A 311 17.45 11.49 -7.47
CA ILE A 311 17.67 11.76 -6.03
C ILE A 311 19.09 12.26 -5.76
N GLU A 312 20.10 11.70 -6.44
CA GLU A 312 21.50 12.13 -6.30
C GLU A 312 21.78 13.48 -6.97
N THR A 313 21.12 13.76 -8.09
CA THR A 313 21.34 14.99 -8.87
C THR A 313 20.71 16.21 -8.21
N ILE A 314 19.57 16.04 -7.55
CA ILE A 314 18.83 17.14 -6.93
C ILE A 314 19.36 17.35 -5.52
N GLU A 315 20.06 18.48 -5.32
CA GLU A 315 20.62 18.84 -4.03
C GLU A 315 19.54 18.91 -2.96
N ALA A 316 19.74 18.15 -1.88
CA ALA A 316 18.91 18.26 -0.70
C ALA A 316 19.30 19.54 0.08
N PRO A 317 18.32 20.24 0.68
CA PRO A 317 18.62 21.37 1.54
C PRO A 317 19.46 20.90 2.74
N ARG A 318 20.32 21.80 3.22
CA ARG A 318 21.22 21.56 4.35
C ARG A 318 20.49 21.66 5.68
#